data_AF-A0A839VTW8-F1
#
_entry.id   AF-A0A839VTW8-F1
#
_cell.length_a   1.000
_cell.length_b   1.000
_cell.length_c   1.000
_cell.angle_alpha   90.00
_cell.angle_beta   90.00
_cell.angle_gamma   90.00
#
_symmetry.space_group_name_H-M   'P 1'
#
loop_
_entity.id
_entity.type
_entity.pdbx_description
1 polymer ?
#
loop_
_entity_poly.entity_id
_entity_poly.type
_entity_poly.pdbx_seq_one_letter_code
_entity_poly.pdbx_strand_id
1 'polypeptide(L)'
;MIDQDRSSASHDSTTHPQQESPTHQDFHWINSELQGTLYGQLLETTLDVSAGIHTCLQIVYASDLERAGNEDADMSAPPAVGILQADQLMRLAIASAGLLRDEARRQVELHQEVDAAV
;
A
#
# COMPACT_ATOMS: atom_id res chain seq x y z
N MET A 1 19.82 68.27 -24.31
CA MET A 1 20.19 67.41 -25.46
C MET A 1 20.95 66.23 -24.88
N ILE A 2 20.25 65.08 -24.73
CA ILE A 2 20.79 63.69 -24.73
C ILE A 2 21.64 63.31 -23.49
N ASP A 3 21.47 62.22 -22.76
CA ASP A 3 20.53 61.09 -22.82
C ASP A 3 20.37 60.44 -21.43
N GLN A 4 19.24 59.76 -21.26
CA GLN A 4 18.93 58.88 -20.14
C GLN A 4 19.78 57.60 -20.21
N ASP A 5 20.62 57.35 -19.21
CA ASP A 5 21.20 56.01 -19.02
C ASP A 5 20.26 55.17 -18.16
N ARG A 6 19.31 54.54 -18.85
CA ARG A 6 18.37 53.56 -18.33
C ARG A 6 19.17 52.27 -18.13
N SER A 7 19.67 52.05 -16.92
CA SER A 7 20.34 50.80 -16.56
C SER A 7 19.38 49.63 -16.73
N SER A 8 19.55 48.91 -17.84
CA SER A 8 18.78 47.74 -18.23
C SER A 8 18.92 46.66 -17.17
N ALA A 9 17.80 46.33 -16.53
CA ALA A 9 17.66 45.11 -15.76
C ALA A 9 17.93 43.93 -16.70
N SER A 10 19.04 43.24 -16.48
CA SER A 10 19.32 41.94 -17.08
C SER A 10 18.24 40.98 -16.58
N HIS A 11 17.27 40.66 -17.44
CA HIS A 11 16.34 39.57 -17.26
C HIS A 11 17.16 38.27 -17.23
N ASP A 12 17.46 37.82 -16.01
CA ASP A 12 17.95 36.48 -15.75
C ASP A 12 16.86 35.52 -16.24
N SER A 13 17.07 34.95 -17.41
CA SER A 13 16.20 33.93 -17.98
C SER A 13 16.55 32.64 -17.26
N THR A 14 16.05 32.50 -16.03
CA THR A 14 16.13 31.26 -15.26
C THR A 14 15.26 30.24 -15.99
N THR A 15 15.85 29.52 -16.94
CA THR A 15 15.26 28.33 -17.53
C THR A 15 15.14 27.30 -16.42
N HIS A 16 13.95 27.19 -15.83
CA HIS A 16 13.61 26.07 -14.98
C HIS A 16 13.80 24.78 -15.80
N PRO A 17 14.65 23.84 -15.35
CA PRO A 17 14.72 22.55 -16.03
C PRO A 17 13.32 21.95 -16.06
N GLN A 18 12.86 21.55 -17.25
CA GLN A 18 11.59 20.84 -17.41
C GLN A 18 11.62 19.65 -16.46
N GLN A 19 10.75 19.66 -15.46
CA GLN A 19 10.56 18.57 -14.53
C GLN A 19 10.07 17.37 -15.35
N GLU A 20 10.96 16.40 -15.59
CA GLU A 20 10.60 15.15 -16.23
C GLU A 20 9.45 14.51 -15.45
N SER A 21 8.42 14.09 -16.18
CA SER A 21 7.29 13.40 -15.57
C SER A 21 7.81 12.16 -14.83
N PRO A 22 7.34 11.88 -13.60
CA PRO A 22 7.79 10.71 -12.86
C PRO A 22 7.66 9.46 -13.73
N THR A 23 8.77 8.75 -13.95
CA THR A 23 8.81 7.49 -14.72
C THR A 23 8.19 6.33 -13.95
N HIS A 24 7.77 6.55 -12.70
CA HIS A 24 7.15 5.52 -11.87
C HIS A 24 5.76 5.18 -12.43
N GLN A 25 5.59 3.93 -12.84
CA GLN A 25 4.27 3.34 -13.03
C GLN A 25 3.87 2.62 -11.75
N ASP A 26 2.59 2.68 -11.42
CA ASP A 26 2.06 1.94 -10.29
C ASP A 26 2.29 0.43 -10.50
N PHE A 27 2.58 -0.26 -9.39
CA PHE A 27 2.78 -1.70 -9.44
C PHE A 27 1.44 -2.38 -9.69
N HIS A 28 1.40 -3.26 -10.69
CA HIS A 28 0.21 -4.04 -11.06
C HIS A 28 0.52 -5.52 -11.04
N TRP A 29 -0.39 -6.30 -10.46
CA TRP A 29 -0.26 -7.76 -10.37
C TRP A 29 -0.83 -8.45 -11.61
N ILE A 30 -1.72 -7.79 -12.35
CA ILE A 30 -2.52 -8.42 -13.41
C ILE A 30 -2.15 -7.84 -14.79
N ASN A 31 -2.10 -8.70 -15.80
CA ASN A 31 -1.77 -8.33 -17.17
C ASN A 31 -2.84 -7.43 -17.81
N SER A 32 -2.45 -6.74 -18.88
CA SER A 32 -3.16 -5.64 -19.55
C SER A 32 -4.63 -5.89 -19.93
N GLU A 33 -5.08 -7.14 -20.06
CA GLU A 33 -6.46 -7.47 -20.45
C GLU A 33 -7.48 -7.20 -19.34
N LEU A 34 -7.08 -7.34 -18.07
CA LEU A 34 -7.94 -7.06 -16.91
C LEU A 34 -7.61 -5.71 -16.27
N GLN A 35 -6.51 -5.09 -16.71
CA GLN A 35 -6.03 -3.83 -16.18
C GLN A 35 -7.04 -2.72 -16.50
N GLY A 36 -7.42 -1.96 -15.48
CA GLY A 36 -8.43 -0.90 -15.58
C GLY A 36 -9.89 -1.37 -15.49
N THR A 37 -10.15 -2.67 -15.41
CA THR A 37 -11.51 -3.19 -15.12
C THR A 37 -11.78 -3.19 -13.61
N LEU A 38 -13.06 -3.04 -13.22
CA LEU A 38 -13.48 -3.14 -11.81
C LEU A 38 -13.09 -4.50 -11.19
N TYR A 39 -13.21 -5.57 -11.97
CA TYR A 39 -12.82 -6.91 -11.53
C TYR A 39 -11.30 -7.04 -11.32
N GLY A 40 -10.50 -6.49 -12.24
CA GLY A 40 -9.05 -6.43 -12.08
C GLY A 40 -8.63 -5.64 -10.83
N GLN A 41 -9.22 -4.48 -10.60
CA GLN A 41 -8.96 -3.67 -9.40
C GLN A 41 -9.30 -4.42 -8.10
N LEU A 42 -10.43 -5.14 -8.07
CA LEU A 42 -10.82 -5.95 -6.93
C LEU A 42 -9.80 -7.07 -6.67
N LEU A 43 -9.34 -7.75 -7.72
CA LEU A 43 -8.33 -8.81 -7.60
C LEU A 43 -6.99 -8.27 -7.11
N GLU A 44 -6.50 -7.15 -7.65
CA GLU A 44 -5.25 -6.53 -7.20
C GLU A 44 -5.33 -6.15 -5.73
N THR A 45 -6.41 -5.46 -5.33
CA THR A 45 -6.65 -5.09 -3.93
C THR A 45 -6.71 -6.32 -3.03
N THR A 46 -7.39 -7.38 -3.48
CA THR A 46 -7.51 -8.63 -2.72
C THR A 46 -6.15 -9.28 -2.52
N LEU A 47 -5.32 -9.32 -3.55
CA LEU A 47 -3.98 -9.90 -3.47
C LEU A 47 -3.08 -9.10 -2.52
N ASP A 48 -3.06 -7.78 -2.65
CA ASP A 48 -2.26 -6.90 -1.80
C ASP A 48 -2.63 -7.01 -0.32
N VAL A 49 -3.93 -6.90 -0.03
CA VAL A 49 -4.43 -6.97 1.34
C VAL A 49 -4.20 -8.37 1.92
N SER A 50 -4.41 -9.43 1.14
CA SER A 50 -4.18 -10.81 1.60
C SER A 50 -2.70 -11.08 1.87
N ALA A 51 -1.80 -10.57 1.02
CA ALA A 51 -0.36 -10.67 1.24
C ALA A 51 0.05 -9.97 2.54
N GLY A 52 -0.45 -8.75 2.76
CA GLY A 52 -0.21 -7.98 4.00
C GLY A 52 -0.72 -8.70 5.26
N ILE A 53 -1.94 -9.25 5.22
CA ILE A 53 -2.51 -10.06 6.31
C ILE A 53 -1.62 -11.27 6.58
N HIS A 54 -1.26 -12.03 5.55
CA HIS A 54 -0.43 -13.22 5.68
C HIS A 54 0.93 -12.90 6.31
N THR A 55 1.60 -11.84 5.85
CA THR A 55 2.87 -11.39 6.43
C THR A 55 2.73 -10.98 7.90
N CYS A 56 1.68 -10.25 8.27
CA CYS A 56 1.43 -9.89 9.66
C CYS A 56 1.30 -11.15 10.55
N LEU A 57 0.54 -12.14 10.10
CA LEU A 57 0.35 -13.39 10.83
C LEU A 57 1.64 -14.19 10.94
N GLN A 58 2.46 -14.24 9.90
CA GLN A 58 3.78 -14.89 9.94
C GLN A 58 4.71 -14.24 10.97
N ILE A 59 4.77 -12.90 11.01
CA ILE A 59 5.60 -12.16 11.96
C ILE A 59 5.16 -12.43 13.40
N VAL A 60 3.85 -12.38 13.66
CA VAL A 60 3.30 -12.66 14.99
C VAL A 60 3.63 -14.09 15.41
N TYR A 61 3.33 -15.06 14.54
CA TYR A 61 3.59 -16.47 14.83
C TYR A 61 5.06 -16.78 15.09
N ALA A 62 5.97 -16.26 14.24
CA ALA A 62 7.40 -16.44 14.43
C ALA A 62 7.87 -15.83 15.76
N SER A 63 7.39 -14.64 16.09
CA SER A 63 7.75 -13.96 17.35
C SER A 63 7.20 -14.70 18.58
N ASP A 64 6.01 -15.29 18.49
CA ASP A 64 5.44 -16.11 19.57
C ASP A 64 6.27 -17.38 19.77
N LEU A 65 6.69 -18.02 18.67
CA LEU A 65 7.56 -19.20 18.71
C LEU A 65 8.93 -18.88 19.32
N GLU A 66 9.54 -17.75 18.97
CA GLU A 66 10.79 -17.27 19.55
C GLU A 66 10.66 -17.03 21.06
N ARG A 67 9.55 -16.41 21.51
CA ARG A 67 9.28 -16.21 22.93
C ARG A 67 9.16 -17.53 23.68
N ALA A 68 8.38 -18.47 23.17
CA ALA A 68 8.23 -19.78 23.79
C ALA A 68 9.57 -20.53 23.86
N GLY A 69 10.37 -20.51 22.78
CA GLY A 69 11.69 -21.13 22.77
C GLY A 69 12.67 -20.51 23.77
N ASN A 70 12.55 -19.20 24.03
CA ASN A 70 13.38 -18.50 25.01
C ASN A 70 13.04 -18.83 26.46
N GLU A 71 11.83 -19.27 26.77
CA GLU A 71 11.45 -19.66 28.14
C GLU A 71 12.25 -20.89 28.61
N ASP A 72 12.61 -21.76 27.66
CA ASP A 72 13.35 -23.01 27.92
C ASP A 72 14.86 -22.92 27.63
N ALA A 73 15.37 -21.75 27.22
CA ALA A 73 16.75 -21.60 26.72
C ALA A 73 17.70 -20.93 27.72
N ASP A 74 18.93 -21.47 27.83
CA ASP A 74 20.03 -20.87 28.60
C ASP A 74 20.49 -19.51 28.02
N MET A 75 20.28 -19.28 26.72
CA MET A 75 20.49 -18.00 26.06
C MET A 75 19.30 -17.66 25.17
N SER A 76 18.71 -16.49 25.36
CA SER A 76 17.55 -16.02 24.60
C SER A 76 17.93 -15.14 23.41
N ALA A 77 17.22 -15.32 22.30
CA ALA A 77 17.28 -14.44 21.14
C ALA A 77 16.05 -13.51 21.16
N PRO A 78 16.19 -12.18 21.03
CA PRO A 78 15.04 -11.30 21.08
C PRO A 78 14.10 -11.59 19.90
N PRO A 79 12.77 -11.65 20.12
CA PRO A 79 11.84 -11.90 19.04
C PRO A 79 11.81 -10.73 18.06
N ALA A 80 11.43 -11.01 16.81
CA ALA A 80 11.38 -9.99 15.74
C ALA A 80 10.51 -8.78 16.10
N VAL A 81 9.40 -9.00 16.81
CA VAL A 81 8.58 -7.92 17.38
C VAL A 81 8.29 -8.15 18.87
N GLY A 82 8.00 -7.07 19.61
CA GLY A 82 7.53 -7.16 21.00
C GLY A 82 6.05 -7.53 21.10
N ILE A 83 5.58 -7.82 22.33
CA ILE A 83 4.19 -8.26 22.58
C ILE A 83 3.17 -7.21 22.12
N LEU A 84 3.42 -5.92 22.42
CA LEU A 84 2.53 -4.84 22.02
C LEU A 84 2.44 -4.70 20.50
N GLN A 85 3.59 -4.78 19.81
CA GLN A 85 3.63 -4.72 18.34
C GLN A 85 2.94 -5.93 17.72
N ALA A 86 3.09 -7.13 18.30
CA ALA A 86 2.37 -8.32 17.85
C ALA A 86 0.84 -8.16 17.97
N ASP A 87 0.34 -7.61 19.08
CA ASP A 87 -1.08 -7.31 19.24
C ASP A 87 -1.58 -6.28 18.20
N GLN A 88 -0.78 -5.24 17.94
CA GLN A 88 -1.09 -4.24 16.91
C GLN A 88 -1.14 -4.85 15.50
N LEU A 89 -0.18 -5.71 15.15
CA LEU A 89 -0.16 -6.42 13.87
C LEU A 89 -1.35 -7.38 13.73
N MET A 90 -1.72 -8.07 14.82
CA MET A 90 -2.90 -8.94 14.83
C MET A 90 -4.19 -8.13 14.61
N ARG A 91 -4.35 -7.00 15.29
CA ARG A 91 -5.51 -6.10 15.10
C ARG A 91 -5.56 -5.54 13.68
N LEU A 92 -4.41 -5.15 13.11
CA LEU A 92 -4.31 -4.70 11.73
C LEU A 92 -4.78 -5.81 10.78
N ALA A 93 -4.27 -7.03 10.93
CA ALA A 93 -4.65 -8.18 10.11
C ALA A 93 -6.17 -8.46 10.18
N ILE A 94 -6.76 -8.41 11.39
CA ILE A 94 -8.21 -8.59 11.59
C ILE A 94 -9.00 -7.47 10.91
N ALA A 95 -8.59 -6.22 11.09
CA ALA A 95 -9.26 -5.07 10.48
C ALA A 95 -9.19 -5.12 8.95
N SER A 96 -8.01 -5.41 8.39
CA SER A 96 -7.80 -5.58 6.96
C SER A 96 -8.63 -6.72 6.38
N ALA A 97 -8.71 -7.87 7.06
CA ALA A 97 -9.58 -8.98 6.64
C ALA A 97 -11.06 -8.58 6.67
N GLY A 98 -11.48 -7.81 7.67
CA GLY A 98 -12.82 -7.24 7.77
C GLY A 98 -13.15 -6.32 6.60
N LEU A 99 -12.26 -5.37 6.28
CA LEU A 99 -12.41 -4.45 5.15
C LEU A 99 -12.52 -5.22 3.82
N LEU A 100 -11.67 -6.23 3.62
CA LEU A 100 -11.71 -7.06 2.42
C LEU A 100 -13.03 -7.83 2.29
N ARG A 101 -13.53 -8.39 3.39
CA ARG A 101 -14.84 -9.07 3.43
C ARG A 101 -15.98 -8.12 3.12
N ASP A 102 -15.96 -6.94 3.69
CA ASP A 102 -17.03 -5.95 3.53
C ASP A 102 -17.03 -5.39 2.09
N GLU A 103 -15.86 -5.18 1.49
CA GLU A 103 -15.72 -4.83 0.08
C GLU A 103 -16.21 -5.96 -0.84
N ALA A 104 -15.83 -7.21 -0.57
CA ALA A 104 -16.32 -8.35 -1.34
C ALA A 104 -17.86 -8.47 -1.29
N ARG A 105 -18.46 -8.24 -0.12
CA ARG A 105 -19.93 -8.19 0.04
C ARG A 105 -20.54 -7.09 -0.82
N ARG A 106 -20.00 -5.88 -0.77
CA ARG A 106 -20.47 -4.73 -1.56
C ARG A 106 -20.44 -5.04 -3.05
N GLN A 107 -19.40 -5.72 -3.54
CA GLN A 107 -19.29 -6.10 -4.95
C GLN A 107 -20.34 -7.14 -5.36
N VAL A 108 -20.65 -8.12 -4.49
CA VAL A 108 -21.74 -9.08 -4.74
C VAL A 108 -23.09 -8.36 -4.85
N GLU A 109 -23.38 -7.43 -3.95
CA GLU A 109 -24.63 -6.64 -3.98
C GLU A 109 -24.76 -5.83 -5.27
N LEU A 110 -23.69 -5.14 -5.70
CA LEU A 110 -23.68 -4.41 -6.97
C LEU A 110 -23.96 -5.31 -8.18
N HIS A 111 -23.37 -6.50 -8.24
CA HIS A 111 -23.60 -7.42 -9.36
C HIS A 111 -25.02 -8.00 -9.36
N GLN A 112 -25.62 -8.23 -8.19
CA GLN A 112 -27.01 -8.68 -8.07
C GLN A 112 -28.03 -7.61 -8.50
N GLU A 113 -27.74 -6.33 -8.24
CA GLU A 113 -28.58 -5.21 -8.70
C GLU A 113 -28.53 -5.02 -10.21
N VAL A 114 -27.37 -5.24 -10.84
CA VAL A 114 -27.23 -5.19 -12.31
C VAL A 114 -28.04 -6.32 -12.97
N ASP A 115 -27.98 -7.54 -12.44
CA ASP A 115 -28.73 -8.68 -12.97
C ASP A 115 -30.25 -8.52 -12.81
N ALA A 116 -30.72 -7.75 -11.82
CA ALA A 116 -32.14 -7.47 -11.61
C ALA A 116 -32.72 -6.36 -12.51
N ALA A 117 -31.85 -5.59 -13.19
CA ALA A 117 -32.22 -4.46 -14.03
C ALA A 117 -32.27 -4.78 -15.54
N VAL A 118 -31.93 -6.03 -15.91
CA VAL A 118 -31.94 -6.57 -17.29
C VAL A 118 -33.13 -7.50 -17.48
#